data_AF-A0A9E5ZDQ0-F1
#
_entry.id   AF-A0A9E5ZDQ0-F1
#
_cell.length_a   1.000
_cell.length_b   1.000
_cell.length_c   1.000
_cell.angle_alpha   90.00
_cell.angle_beta   90.00
_cell.angle_gamma   90.00
#
_symmetry.space_group_name_H-M   'P 1'
#
loop_
_entity.id
_entity.type
_entity.pdbx_description
1 polymer ?
#
loop_
_entity_poly.entity_id
_entity_poly.type
_entity_poly.pdbx_seq_one_letter_code
_entity_poly.pdbx_strand_id
1 'polypeptide(L)'
;MVLAFIGICALFVNLGFRLRIRSKWKLFLMTDVAILSIYLAWDLWAVAKGSWYFDPEQIMGFYIFGQLPIEEVLFFIIVPLMVVLTYLALIKLSRPSSEDEKLNDLR
;
A
#
# COMPACT_ATOMS: atom_id res chain seq x y z
N MET A 1 -10.04 -3.76 -11.69
CA MET A 1 -9.80 -2.41 -12.28
C MET A 1 -9.28 -1.39 -11.27
N VAL A 2 -9.86 -1.33 -10.06
CA VAL A 2 -9.47 -0.38 -9.01
C VAL A 2 -8.01 -0.57 -8.56
N LEU A 3 -7.53 -1.80 -8.38
CA LEU A 3 -6.15 -2.07 -7.98
C LEU A 3 -5.11 -1.60 -9.01
N ALA A 4 -5.41 -1.75 -10.30
CA ALA A 4 -4.55 -1.26 -11.35
C ALA A 4 -4.45 0.28 -11.32
N PHE A 5 -5.58 0.95 -11.09
CA PHE A 5 -5.62 2.40 -10.92
C PHE A 5 -4.78 2.85 -9.71
N ILE A 6 -4.96 2.20 -8.56
CA ILE A 6 -4.19 2.50 -7.35
C ILE A 6 -2.69 2.20 -7.58
N GLY A 7 -2.33 1.08 -8.20
CA GLY A 7 -0.94 0.75 -8.52
C GLY A 7 -0.28 1.81 -9.42
N ILE A 8 -1.00 2.31 -10.43
CA ILE A 8 -0.52 3.39 -11.31
C ILE A 8 -0.33 4.69 -10.53
N CYS A 9 -1.30 5.07 -9.69
CA CYS A 9 -1.16 6.23 -8.82
C CYS A 9 0.04 6.10 -7.87
N ALA A 10 0.31 4.91 -7.33
CA ALA A 10 1.44 4.65 -6.44
C ALA A 10 2.78 4.87 -7.14
N LEU A 11 2.90 4.35 -8.37
CA LEU A 11 4.08 4.56 -9.22
C LEU A 11 4.26 6.04 -9.54
N PHE A 12 3.18 6.74 -9.91
CA PHE A 12 3.21 8.16 -10.23
C PHE A 12 3.68 9.01 -9.04
N VAL A 13 3.16 8.76 -7.83
CA VAL A 13 3.58 9.46 -6.60
C VAL A 13 5.05 9.16 -6.27
N ASN A 14 5.46 7.89 -6.37
CA ASN A 14 6.85 7.50 -6.09
C ASN A 14 7.84 8.15 -7.08
N LEU A 15 7.50 8.21 -8.37
CA LEU A 15 8.28 8.88 -9.42
C LEU A 15 8.29 10.40 -9.25
N GLY A 16 7.13 11.01 -9.01
CA GLY A 16 6.96 12.47 -8.92
C GLY A 16 7.70 13.08 -7.74
N PHE A 17 7.72 12.43 -6.57
CA PHE A 17 8.37 12.97 -5.37
C PHE A 17 9.82 12.50 -5.19
N ARG A 18 10.34 11.61 -6.06
CA ARG A 18 11.64 10.91 -5.93
C ARG A 18 11.90 10.49 -4.48
N LEU A 19 10.94 9.80 -3.87
CA LEU A 19 11.05 9.42 -2.46
C LEU A 19 12.17 8.37 -2.31
N ARG A 20 13.24 8.72 -1.59
CA ARG A 20 14.39 7.83 -1.36
C ARG A 20 14.06 6.82 -0.25
N ILE A 21 13.08 5.95 -0.47
CA ILE A 21 12.56 4.99 0.53
C ILE A 21 13.55 3.84 0.80
N ARG A 22 14.66 3.76 0.04
CA ARG A 22 15.67 2.69 0.04
C ARG A 22 16.05 2.10 1.41
N SER A 23 16.08 2.91 2.48
CA SER A 23 16.56 2.45 3.80
C SER A 23 15.52 1.70 4.64
N LYS A 24 14.20 1.97 4.49
CA LYS A 24 13.17 1.38 5.37
C LYS A 24 12.19 0.40 4.71
N TRP A 25 12.37 0.10 3.41
CA TRP A 25 11.54 -0.90 2.70
C TRP A 25 11.50 -2.27 3.39
N LYS A 26 12.63 -2.74 3.93
CA LYS A 26 12.67 -4.03 4.62
C LYS A 26 11.77 -4.06 5.84
N LEU A 27 11.79 -3.01 6.65
CA LEU A 27 10.95 -2.92 7.85
C LEU A 27 9.48 -2.83 7.47
N PHE A 28 9.15 -2.02 6.46
CA PHE A 28 7.78 -1.94 5.93
C PHE A 28 7.30 -3.31 5.47
N LEU A 29 8.05 -3.99 4.61
CA LEU A 29 7.68 -5.31 4.10
C LEU A 29 7.55 -6.36 5.21
N MET A 30 8.40 -6.34 6.23
CA MET A 30 8.28 -7.28 7.35
C MET A 30 6.99 -7.06 8.16
N THR A 31 6.66 -5.81 8.46
CA THR A 31 5.41 -5.47 9.15
C THR A 31 4.20 -5.79 8.29
N ASP A 32 4.26 -5.44 7.01
CA ASP A 32 3.18 -5.66 6.04
C ASP A 32 2.90 -7.16 5.87
N VAL A 33 3.95 -7.98 5.72
CA VAL A 33 3.83 -9.45 5.63
C VAL A 33 3.23 -10.06 6.90
N ALA A 34 3.59 -9.56 8.09
CA ALA A 34 3.01 -10.05 9.33
C ALA A 34 1.50 -9.79 9.38
N ILE A 35 1.08 -8.59 9.02
CA ILE A 35 -0.34 -8.20 8.98
C ILE A 35 -1.09 -8.99 7.90
N LEU A 36 -0.53 -9.03 6.69
CA LEU A 36 -1.06 -9.75 5.54
C LEU A 36 -1.27 -11.24 5.87
N SER A 37 -0.35 -11.87 6.58
CA SER A 37 -0.49 -13.29 6.97
C SER A 37 -1.71 -13.54 7.87
N ILE A 38 -2.00 -12.63 8.79
CA ILE A 38 -3.14 -12.76 9.72
C ILE A 38 -4.46 -12.56 8.96
N TYR A 39 -4.54 -11.51 8.13
CA TYR A 39 -5.77 -11.21 7.38
C TYR A 39 -6.06 -12.26 6.31
N LEU A 40 -5.05 -12.73 5.59
CA LEU A 40 -5.25 -13.80 4.59
C LEU A 40 -5.68 -15.12 5.23
N ALA A 41 -5.14 -15.47 6.41
CA ALA A 41 -5.59 -16.65 7.13
C ALA A 41 -7.05 -16.53 7.56
N TRP A 42 -7.48 -15.35 7.98
CA TRP A 42 -8.87 -15.07 8.33
C TRP A 42 -9.79 -15.13 7.11
N ASP A 43 -9.40 -14.54 5.99
CA ASP A 43 -10.21 -14.54 4.76
C ASP A 43 -10.38 -15.95 4.21
N LEU A 44 -9.31 -16.73 4.17
CA LEU A 44 -9.38 -18.15 3.79
C LEU A 44 -10.33 -18.93 4.70
N TRP A 45 -10.29 -18.69 6.00
CA TRP A 45 -11.20 -19.33 6.95
C TRP A 45 -12.66 -18.92 6.73
N ALA A 46 -12.93 -17.63 6.48
CA ALA A 46 -14.27 -17.11 6.26
C ALA A 46 -14.91 -17.67 4.97
N VAL A 47 -14.10 -17.80 3.90
CA VAL A 47 -14.51 -18.40 2.63
C VAL A 47 -14.72 -19.90 2.78
N ALA A 48 -13.80 -20.61 3.44
CA ALA A 48 -13.94 -22.04 3.69
C ALA A 48 -15.19 -22.39 4.51
N LYS A 49 -15.61 -21.49 5.41
CA LYS A 49 -16.84 -21.62 6.19
C LYS A 49 -18.11 -21.28 5.39
N GLY A 50 -17.98 -20.73 4.19
CA GLY A 50 -19.11 -20.26 3.38
C GLY A 50 -19.86 -19.08 4.00
N SER A 51 -19.21 -18.35 4.91
CA SER A 51 -19.76 -17.11 5.48
C SER A 51 -19.45 -15.89 4.59
N TRP A 52 -18.47 -16.04 3.70
CA TRP A 52 -18.00 -15.00 2.79
C TRP A 52 -17.80 -15.59 1.40
N TYR A 53 -18.17 -14.84 0.36
CA TYR A 53 -18.03 -15.25 -1.03
C TYR A 53 -17.51 -14.06 -1.84
N PHE A 54 -16.61 -14.34 -2.78
CA PHE A 54 -16.15 -13.35 -3.73
C PHE A 54 -16.96 -13.45 -5.00
N ASP A 55 -17.54 -12.34 -5.43
CA ASP A 55 -18.32 -12.27 -6.67
C ASP A 55 -17.41 -12.47 -7.88
N PRO A 56 -17.59 -13.54 -8.68
CA PRO A 56 -16.79 -13.82 -9.87
C PRO A 56 -16.84 -12.70 -10.91
N GLU A 57 -17.90 -11.89 -10.95
CA GLU A 57 -18.04 -10.81 -11.93
C GLU A 57 -17.14 -9.61 -11.62
N GLN A 58 -16.67 -9.48 -10.37
CA GLN A 58 -15.84 -8.36 -9.93
C GLN A 58 -14.35 -8.65 -9.90
N ILE A 59 -13.97 -9.91 -10.09
CA ILE A 59 -12.59 -10.41 -9.99
C ILE A 59 -12.10 -10.94 -11.34
N MET A 60 -10.80 -10.82 -11.61
CA MET A 60 -10.18 -11.31 -12.86
C MET A 60 -10.19 -12.84 -13.03
N GLY A 61 -10.73 -13.60 -12.07
CA GLY A 61 -10.81 -15.06 -12.12
C GLY A 61 -9.53 -15.81 -11.75
N PHE A 62 -8.50 -15.11 -11.24
CA PHE A 62 -7.28 -15.73 -10.72
C PHE A 62 -7.37 -15.93 -9.21
N TYR A 63 -7.33 -17.19 -8.77
CA TYR A 63 -7.45 -17.57 -7.37
C TYR A 63 -6.16 -18.20 -6.83
N ILE A 64 -5.81 -17.81 -5.61
CA ILE A 64 -4.78 -18.38 -4.76
C ILE A 64 -5.47 -19.35 -3.80
N PHE A 65 -4.85 -20.52 -3.58
CA PHE A 65 -5.40 -21.63 -2.80
C PHE A 65 -6.82 -22.08 -3.25
N GLY A 66 -7.20 -21.78 -4.50
CA GLY A 66 -8.48 -22.18 -5.10
C GLY A 66 -9.71 -21.44 -4.56
N GLN A 67 -9.54 -20.48 -3.64
CA GLN A 67 -10.66 -19.82 -2.94
C GLN A 67 -10.50 -18.31 -2.82
N LEU A 68 -9.26 -17.80 -2.82
CA LEU A 68 -8.98 -16.39 -2.57
C LEU A 68 -8.53 -15.68 -3.85
N PRO A 69 -9.18 -14.59 -4.28
CA PRO A 69 -8.71 -13.82 -5.44
C PRO A 69 -7.30 -13.26 -5.22
N ILE A 70 -6.44 -13.29 -6.25
CA ILE A 70 -5.10 -12.66 -6.18
C ILE A 70 -5.18 -11.16 -5.90
N GLU A 71 -6.30 -10.55 -6.29
CA GLU A 71 -6.61 -9.14 -6.09
C GLU A 71 -6.63 -8.78 -4.60
N GLU A 72 -7.08 -9.67 -3.71
CA GLU A 72 -7.07 -9.43 -2.26
C GLU A 72 -5.64 -9.35 -1.71
N VAL A 73 -4.77 -10.26 -2.14
CA VAL A 73 -3.36 -10.22 -1.74
C VAL A 73 -2.69 -8.92 -2.22
N LEU A 74 -2.98 -8.51 -3.46
CA LEU A 74 -2.48 -7.25 -4.00
C LEU A 74 -3.07 -6.04 -3.27
N PHE A 75 -4.32 -6.10 -2.84
CA PHE A 75 -4.98 -5.05 -2.05
C PHE A 75 -4.26 -4.83 -0.73
N PHE A 76 -3.98 -5.90 0.02
CA PHE A 76 -3.26 -5.82 1.29
C PHE A 76 -1.83 -5.31 1.16
N ILE A 77 -1.22 -5.33 -0.03
CA ILE A 77 0.13 -4.79 -0.28
C ILE A 77 0.06 -3.35 -0.78
N ILE A 78 -0.76 -3.09 -1.80
CA ILE A 78 -0.79 -1.81 -2.52
C ILE A 78 -1.38 -0.70 -1.65
N VAL A 79 -2.43 -1.01 -0.85
CA VAL A 79 -3.10 0.02 -0.04
C VAL A 79 -2.21 0.54 1.09
N PRO A 80 -1.58 -0.31 1.94
CA PRO A 80 -0.66 0.18 2.96
C PRO A 80 0.55 0.90 2.36
N LEU A 81 1.07 0.40 1.23
CA LEU A 81 2.14 1.07 0.50
C LEU A 81 1.74 2.49 0.09
N MET A 82 0.52 2.67 -0.42
CA MET A 82 -0.01 3.98 -0.80
C MET A 82 -0.14 4.95 0.37
N VAL A 83 -0.63 4.46 1.52
CA VAL A 83 -0.72 5.27 2.73
C VAL A 83 0.67 5.74 3.17
N VAL A 84 1.66 4.86 3.14
CA VAL A 84 3.06 5.20 3.49
C VAL A 84 3.66 6.19 2.49
N LEU A 85 3.49 5.97 1.19
CA LEU A 85 3.99 6.89 0.15
C LEU A 85 3.38 8.28 0.30
N THR A 86 2.07 8.35 0.52
CA THR A 86 1.34 9.61 0.70
C THR A 86 1.80 10.33 1.97
N TYR A 87 1.95 9.60 3.08
CA TYR A 87 2.46 10.14 4.34
C TYR A 87 3.87 10.73 4.19
N LEU A 88 4.76 10.04 3.48
CA LEU A 88 6.11 10.52 3.21
C LEU A 88 6.12 11.75 2.29
N ALA A 89 5.25 11.78 1.27
CA ALA A 89 5.09 12.93 0.40
C ALA A 89 4.59 14.16 1.18
N LEU A 90 3.61 13.96 2.08
CA LEU A 90 3.09 15.02 2.96
C LEU A 90 4.18 15.56 3.89
N ILE A 91 4.94 14.70 4.58
CA ILE A 91 6.05 15.15 5.43
C ILE A 91 7.05 16.00 4.65
N LYS A 92 7.38 15.59 3.42
CA LYS A 92 8.31 16.33 2.56
C LYS A 92 7.73 17.69 2.15
N LEU A 93 6.43 17.75 1.85
CA LEU A 93 5.74 18.98 1.47
C LEU A 93 5.48 19.92 2.64
N SER A 94 5.28 19.40 3.86
CA SER A 94 5.11 20.20 5.09
C SER A 94 6.41 20.77 5.65
N ARG A 95 7.56 20.44 5.04
CA ARG A 95 8.89 20.93 5.43
C ARG A 95 9.50 22.06 4.54
N PRO A 96 8.75 22.97 3.87
CA PRO A 96 9.36 23.84 2.87
C PRO A 96 9.72 25.25 3.37
N SER A 97 9.53 25.61 4.66
CA SER A 97 9.76 27.00 5.13
C SER A 97 10.65 27.16 6.36
N SER A 98 10.84 26.13 7.19
CA SER A 98 11.55 26.29 8.48
C SER A 98 13.08 26.48 8.37
N GLU A 99 13.67 26.13 7.22
CA GLU A 99 15.10 26.37 6.97
C GLU A 99 15.32 27.69 6.22
N ASP A 100 14.44 28.04 5.28
CA ASP A 100 14.50 29.31 4.55
C ASP A 100 14.19 30.52 5.45
N GLU A 101 13.30 30.38 6.44
CA GLU A 101 13.02 31.42 7.44
C GLU A 101 14.18 31.61 8.42
N LYS A 102 14.84 30.52 8.85
CA LYS A 102 16.05 30.59 9.68
C LYS A 102 17.26 31.16 8.95
N LEU A 103 17.37 30.97 7.63
CA LEU A 103 18.44 31.54 6.81
C LEU A 103 18.23 33.04 6.54
N ASN A 104 16.98 33.51 6.48
CA ASN A 104 16.66 34.93 6.36
C ASN A 104 16.83 35.70 7.68
N ASP A 105 16.54 35.10 8.84
CA ASP A 105 16.78 35.72 10.15
C ASP A 105 18.28 35.82 10.53
N LEU A 106 19.14 35.09 9.83
CA LEU A 106 20.59 35.08 10.04
C LEU A 106 21.37 36.01 9.08
N ARG A 107 20.69 36.71 8.16
CA ARG A 107 21.29 37.62 7.18
C ARG A 107 20.91 39.07 7.44
#